data_AF-A0A941N0V0-F1
#
_entry.id   AF-A0A941N0V0-F1
#
_cell.length_a   1.000
_cell.length_b   1.000
_cell.length_c   1.000
_cell.angle_alpha   90.00
_cell.angle_beta   90.00
_cell.angle_gamma   90.00
#
_symmetry.space_group_name_H-M   'P 1'
#
loop_
_entity.id
_entity.type
_entity.pdbx_description
1 polymer ?
#
loop_
_entity_poly.entity_id
_entity_poly.type
_entity_poly.pdbx_seq_one_letter_code
_entity_poly.pdbx_strand_id
1 'polypeptide(L)'
;MADPGTATTTTTARSGGWRTIIDLGVSLAILVALFRAFLAGGYMIETGSMAPCLLGRHRPAVCPSCQFPFAVEATGAAFQATCPNCGTGSIPTKDLAENDGDHLLVHRLLYELRAPRRWEVIVF
;
A
#
# COMPACT_ATOMS: atom_id res chain seq x y z
N MET A 1 61.18 -38.46 3.33
CA MET A 1 60.20 -38.91 4.35
C MET A 1 59.35 -37.69 4.64
N ALA A 2 58.15 -37.64 4.07
CA ALA A 2 57.28 -36.47 4.05
C ALA A 2 56.17 -36.65 5.10
N ASP A 3 56.00 -35.67 5.97
CA ASP A 3 54.81 -35.57 6.84
C ASP A 3 53.71 -34.78 6.08
N PRO A 4 52.47 -35.30 6.00
CA PRO A 4 51.38 -34.64 5.32
C PRO A 4 50.60 -33.68 6.25
N GLY A 5 50.02 -32.67 5.61
CA GLY A 5 49.38 -31.51 6.23
C GLY A 5 48.21 -31.80 7.18
N THR A 6 48.16 -31.00 8.24
CA THR A 6 46.98 -30.78 9.09
C THR A 6 45.91 -30.04 8.30
N ALA A 7 44.92 -30.77 7.78
CA ALA A 7 43.71 -30.20 7.23
C ALA A 7 42.81 -29.69 8.36
N THR A 8 42.56 -28.38 8.40
CA THR A 8 41.56 -27.75 9.26
C THR A 8 40.18 -28.12 8.75
N THR A 9 39.57 -29.16 9.31
CA THR A 9 38.19 -29.53 9.03
C THR A 9 37.27 -28.53 9.72
N THR A 10 36.79 -27.54 8.97
CA THR A 10 35.66 -26.70 9.38
C THR A 10 34.43 -27.60 9.47
N THR A 11 34.20 -28.17 10.65
CA THR A 11 33.00 -28.93 10.96
C THR A 11 31.81 -27.97 10.96
N THR A 12 31.15 -27.85 9.80
CA THR A 12 29.80 -27.29 9.72
C THR A 12 28.88 -28.24 10.48
N ALA A 13 28.67 -27.95 11.77
CA ALA A 13 27.75 -28.69 12.61
C ALA A 13 26.36 -28.65 11.96
N ARG A 14 25.85 -29.82 11.57
CA ARG A 14 24.53 -30.00 10.98
C ARG A 14 23.49 -29.74 12.08
N SER A 15 23.10 -28.48 12.26
CA SER A 15 21.98 -28.12 13.14
C SER A 15 20.75 -28.90 12.69
N GLY A 16 20.09 -29.59 13.62
CA GLY A 16 18.88 -30.36 13.31
C GLY A 16 17.89 -29.48 12.55
N GLY A 17 17.32 -29.98 11.45
CA GLY A 17 16.57 -29.16 10.49
C GLY A 17 15.49 -28.27 11.12
N TRP A 18 14.89 -28.72 12.23
CA TRP A 18 13.95 -27.95 13.03
C TRP A 18 14.54 -26.67 13.64
N ARG A 19 15.77 -26.70 14.16
CA ARG A 19 16.45 -25.51 14.68
C ARG A 19 16.70 -24.51 13.56
N THR A 20 17.19 -24.97 12.40
CA THR A 20 17.40 -24.12 11.23
C THR A 20 16.09 -23.50 10.73
N ILE A 21 14.99 -24.26 10.73
CA ILE A 21 13.65 -23.75 10.37
C ILE A 21 13.21 -22.66 11.37
N ILE A 22 13.42 -22.88 12.67
CA ILE A 22 13.09 -21.90 13.71
C ILE A 22 13.96 -20.64 13.56
N ASP A 23 15.27 -20.79 13.40
CA ASP A 23 16.20 -19.68 13.25
C ASP A 23 15.87 -18.83 12.00
N LEU A 24 15.59 -19.49 10.87
CA LEU A 24 15.13 -18.81 9.65
C LEU A 24 13.78 -18.12 9.87
N GLY A 25 12.84 -18.78 10.54
CA GLY A 25 11.54 -18.20 10.87
C GLY A 25 11.64 -16.95 11.75
N VAL A 26 12.49 -17.00 12.79
CA VAL A 26 12.74 -15.88 13.70
C VAL A 26 13.46 -14.75 12.98
N SER A 27 14.51 -15.04 12.20
CA SER A 27 15.22 -14.01 11.43
C SER A 27 14.32 -13.31 10.41
N LEU A 28 13.45 -14.06 9.72
CA LEU A 28 12.44 -13.52 8.81
C LEU A 28 11.43 -12.65 9.56
N ALA A 29 10.93 -13.09 10.72
CA ALA A 29 9.97 -12.33 11.52
C ALA A 29 10.57 -10.99 11.98
N ILE A 30 11.83 -10.99 12.45
CA ILE A 30 12.55 -9.77 12.83
C ILE A 30 12.71 -8.84 11.63
N LEU A 31 13.12 -9.36 10.47
CA LEU A 31 13.29 -8.57 9.25
C LEU A 31 11.97 -7.91 8.82
N VAL A 32 10.85 -8.67 8.84
CA VAL A 32 9.52 -8.14 8.51
C VAL A 32 9.07 -7.10 9.53
N ALA A 33 9.32 -7.31 10.81
CA ALA A 33 8.99 -6.36 11.87
C ALA A 33 9.75 -5.03 11.67
N LEU A 34 11.07 -5.09 11.42
CA LEU A 34 11.88 -3.90 11.14
C LEU A 34 11.40 -3.18 9.87
N PHE A 35 11.10 -3.92 8.81
CA PHE A 35 10.58 -3.34 7.56
C PHE A 35 9.27 -2.59 7.78
N ARG A 36 8.30 -3.19 8.50
CA ARG A 36 7.01 -2.56 8.79
C ARG A 36 7.09 -1.43 9.81
N ALA A 37 8.02 -1.49 10.76
CA ALA A 37 8.17 -0.45 11.77
C ALA A 37 8.88 0.80 11.21
N PHE A 38 9.91 0.62 10.39
CA PHE A 38 10.80 1.71 9.99
C PHE A 38 10.68 2.14 8.53
N LEU A 39 10.47 1.21 7.59
CA LEU A 39 10.52 1.54 6.16
C LEU A 39 9.12 1.84 5.60
N ALA A 40 8.14 0.99 5.87
CA ALA A 40 6.87 1.01 5.17
C ALA A 40 5.67 1.25 6.11
N GLY A 41 4.99 2.38 5.92
CA GLY A 41 3.65 2.60 6.49
C GLY A 41 2.56 2.21 5.48
N GLY A 42 1.61 1.37 5.88
CA GLY A 42 0.39 1.15 5.11
C GLY A 42 -0.66 2.15 5.54
N TYR A 43 -1.17 2.95 4.61
CA TYR A 43 -2.21 3.94 4.87
C TYR A 43 -3.40 3.64 3.93
N MET A 44 -4.60 3.61 4.51
CA MET A 44 -5.84 3.61 3.76
C MET A 44 -6.39 5.02 3.82
N ILE A 45 -6.70 5.60 2.65
CA ILE A 45 -7.35 6.91 2.58
C ILE A 45 -8.84 6.70 2.77
N GLU A 46 -9.37 7.01 3.96
CA GLU A 46 -10.79 6.80 4.26
C GLU A 46 -11.72 7.88 3.68
N THR A 47 -11.20 9.07 3.33
CA THR A 47 -12.01 10.22 2.86
C THR A 47 -11.61 10.66 1.46
N GLY A 48 -12.57 11.16 0.67
CA GLY A 48 -12.28 11.76 -0.62
C GLY A 48 -11.42 13.01 -0.44
N SER A 49 -10.18 13.00 -0.93
CA SER A 49 -9.34 14.20 -0.94
C SER A 49 -9.63 15.05 -2.19
N MET A 50 -9.30 16.35 -2.16
CA MET A 50 -9.29 17.18 -3.38
C MET A 50 -8.18 16.78 -4.37
N ALA A 51 -7.36 15.76 -4.06
CA ALA A 51 -6.39 15.25 -5.01
C ALA A 51 -7.13 14.36 -6.03
N PRO A 52 -7.14 14.74 -7.32
CA PRO A 52 -7.97 14.08 -8.35
C PRO A 52 -7.58 12.62 -8.65
N CYS A 53 -6.50 12.12 -8.05
CA CYS A 53 -5.97 10.77 -8.28
C CYS A 53 -5.85 9.93 -6.99
N LEU A 54 -6.29 10.44 -5.84
CA LEU A 54 -6.30 9.69 -4.57
C LEU A 54 -7.73 9.67 -4.06
N LEU A 55 -8.45 8.63 -4.49
CA LEU A 55 -9.85 8.48 -4.18
C LEU A 55 -9.95 7.71 -2.86
N GLY A 56 -10.63 8.31 -1.88
CA GLY A 56 -11.09 7.57 -0.72
C GLY A 56 -12.23 6.62 -1.09
N ARG A 57 -13.03 6.24 -0.10
CA ARG A 57 -14.22 5.43 -0.34
C ARG A 57 -15.16 6.11 -1.32
N HIS A 58 -15.40 5.48 -2.47
CA HIS A 58 -16.18 6.08 -3.54
C HIS A 58 -17.00 5.07 -4.34
N ARG A 59 -18.04 5.56 -4.99
CA ARG A 59 -18.88 4.82 -5.94
C ARG A 59 -18.65 5.39 -7.35
N PRO A 60 -18.24 4.58 -8.33
CA PRO A 60 -18.02 5.04 -9.69
C PRO A 60 -19.35 5.27 -10.40
N ALA A 61 -19.70 6.52 -10.66
CA ALA A 61 -20.92 6.90 -11.36
C ALA A 61 -20.63 7.36 -12.79
N VAL A 62 -21.54 7.03 -13.71
CA VAL A 62 -21.49 7.49 -15.10
C VAL A 62 -22.73 8.33 -15.37
N CYS A 63 -22.53 9.53 -15.89
CA CYS A 63 -23.66 10.40 -16.22
C CYS A 63 -24.45 9.83 -17.42
N PRO A 64 -25.78 9.66 -17.33
CA PRO A 64 -26.58 9.15 -18.45
C PRO A 64 -26.64 10.13 -19.63
N SER A 65 -26.51 11.44 -19.38
CA SER A 65 -26.61 12.48 -20.41
C SER A 65 -25.31 12.67 -21.20
N CYS A 66 -24.18 12.85 -20.51
CA CYS A 66 -22.89 13.15 -21.16
C CYS A 66 -21.88 11.99 -21.11
N GLN A 67 -22.22 10.86 -20.48
CA GLN A 67 -21.35 9.68 -20.34
C GLN A 67 -20.01 9.95 -19.63
N PHE A 68 -19.90 11.07 -18.92
CA PHE A 68 -18.71 11.41 -18.15
C PHE A 68 -18.62 10.52 -16.89
N PRO A 69 -17.51 9.78 -16.69
CA PRO A 69 -17.28 9.00 -15.48
C PRO A 69 -16.79 9.91 -14.35
N PHE A 70 -17.35 9.75 -13.15
CA PHE A 70 -16.93 10.50 -11.97
C PHE A 70 -17.09 9.65 -10.70
N ALA A 71 -16.27 9.92 -9.69
CA ALA A 71 -16.34 9.25 -8.40
C ALA A 71 -17.23 10.07 -7.45
N VAL A 72 -18.13 9.39 -6.74
CA VAL A 72 -18.96 9.99 -5.69
C VAL A 72 -18.53 9.43 -4.35
N GLU A 73 -18.23 10.29 -3.39
CA GLU A 73 -17.81 9.88 -2.05
C GLU A 73 -18.90 9.03 -1.36
N ALA A 74 -18.49 7.92 -0.77
CA ALA A 74 -19.41 6.95 -0.16
C ALA A 74 -19.84 7.31 1.27
N THR A 75 -19.11 8.23 1.91
CA THR A 75 -19.18 8.61 3.34
C THR A 75 -20.43 9.42 3.72
N GLY A 76 -21.35 9.70 2.78
CA GLY A 76 -22.57 10.46 3.02
C GLY A 76 -23.85 9.74 2.57
N ALA A 77 -24.97 10.04 3.23
CA ALA A 77 -26.32 9.59 2.86
C ALA A 77 -26.85 10.21 1.54
N ALA A 78 -25.99 10.85 0.75
CA ALA A 78 -26.34 11.43 -0.52
C ALA A 78 -26.41 10.33 -1.59
N PHE A 79 -27.61 9.78 -1.78
CA PHE A 79 -27.93 8.80 -2.83
C PHE A 79 -28.09 9.42 -4.22
N GLN A 80 -27.83 10.72 -4.35
CA GLN A 80 -27.97 11.48 -5.58
C GLN A 80 -26.73 12.35 -5.78
N ALA A 81 -26.18 12.29 -6.99
CA ALA A 81 -25.06 13.12 -7.38
C ALA A 81 -25.40 14.03 -8.56
N THR A 82 -24.68 15.14 -8.65
CA THR A 82 -24.75 16.07 -9.78
C THR A 82 -23.51 15.90 -10.64
N CYS A 83 -23.70 15.75 -11.94
CA CYS A 83 -22.59 15.60 -12.87
C CYS A 83 -21.73 16.87 -12.90
N PRO A 84 -20.40 16.77 -12.68
CA PRO A 84 -19.50 17.94 -12.71
C PRO A 84 -19.27 18.48 -14.13
N ASN A 85 -19.59 17.70 -15.17
CA ASN A 85 -19.38 18.08 -16.57
C ASN A 85 -20.61 18.82 -17.15
N CYS A 86 -21.78 18.19 -17.15
CA CYS A 86 -22.98 18.74 -17.77
C CYS A 86 -24.00 19.33 -16.77
N GLY A 87 -23.76 19.22 -15.47
CA GLY A 87 -24.66 19.74 -14.43
C GLY A 87 -25.96 18.93 -14.24
N THR A 88 -26.13 17.80 -14.93
CA THR A 88 -27.29 16.91 -14.71
C THR A 88 -27.29 16.41 -13.27
N GLY A 89 -28.28 16.85 -12.49
CA GLY A 89 -28.50 16.43 -11.10
C GLY A 89 -29.20 15.08 -10.99
N SER A 90 -29.44 14.63 -9.76
CA SER A 90 -30.27 13.46 -9.42
C SER A 90 -29.81 12.11 -9.99
N ILE A 91 -28.52 11.94 -10.27
CA ILE A 91 -27.98 10.65 -10.72
C ILE A 91 -28.01 9.68 -9.53
N PRO A 92 -28.73 8.54 -9.61
CA PRO A 92 -28.84 7.61 -8.49
C PRO A 92 -27.51 6.89 -8.26
N THR A 93 -26.99 6.99 -7.03
CA THR A 93 -25.70 6.38 -6.62
C THR A 93 -25.87 5.24 -5.62
N LYS A 94 -27.10 4.95 -5.20
CA LYS A 94 -27.42 3.98 -4.14
C LYS A 94 -27.03 2.54 -4.47
N ASP A 95 -27.24 2.12 -5.72
CA ASP A 95 -27.07 0.72 -6.15
C ASP A 95 -25.68 0.46 -6.75
N LEU A 96 -24.81 1.46 -6.74
CA LEU A 96 -23.45 1.35 -7.26
C LEU A 96 -22.55 0.63 -6.26
N ALA A 97 -21.68 -0.25 -6.79
CA ALA A 97 -20.66 -0.91 -5.99
C ALA A 97 -19.73 0.13 -5.35
N GLU A 98 -19.46 -0.04 -4.07
CA GLU A 98 -18.55 0.80 -3.30
C GLU A 98 -17.12 0.26 -3.41
N ASN A 99 -16.18 1.14 -3.71
CA ASN A 99 -14.75 0.87 -3.58
C ASN A 99 -14.26 1.36 -2.22
N ASP A 100 -13.44 0.55 -1.54
CA ASP A 100 -12.86 0.88 -0.24
C ASP A 100 -11.81 2.01 -0.27
N GLY A 101 -11.50 2.52 -1.47
CA GLY A 101 -10.51 3.58 -1.70
C GLY A 101 -9.12 3.06 -2.00
N ASP A 102 -8.20 3.98 -2.22
CA ASP A 102 -6.82 3.67 -2.59
C ASP A 102 -5.97 3.28 -1.35
N HIS A 103 -5.24 2.17 -1.47
CA HIS A 103 -4.28 1.71 -0.48
C HIS A 103 -2.87 2.17 -0.83
N LEU A 104 -2.27 2.97 0.04
CA LEU A 104 -0.94 3.49 -0.17
C LEU A 104 0.08 2.80 0.73
N LEU A 105 1.22 2.47 0.13
CA LEU A 105 2.43 2.09 0.86
C LEU A 105 3.40 3.28 0.82
N VAL A 106 3.66 3.86 1.99
CA VAL A 106 4.50 5.05 2.13
C VAL A 106 5.86 4.67 2.68
N HIS A 107 6.91 5.08 1.99
CA HIS A 107 8.29 4.88 2.44
C HIS A 107 8.71 6.03 3.36
N ARG A 108 8.80 5.77 4.67
CA ARG A 108 9.04 6.81 5.68
C ARG A 108 10.43 7.43 5.59
N LEU A 109 11.45 6.62 5.31
CA LEU A 109 12.86 7.05 5.31
C LEU A 109 13.28 7.76 4.00
N LEU A 110 12.39 7.88 3.00
CA LEU A 110 12.80 8.29 1.65
C LEU A 110 13.33 9.73 1.64
N TYR A 111 12.66 10.62 2.36
CA TYR A 111 13.01 12.04 2.38
C TYR A 111 14.08 12.42 3.41
N GLU A 112 14.50 11.47 4.25
CA GLU A 112 15.72 11.63 5.06
C GLU A 112 16.98 11.31 4.22
N LEU A 113 16.87 10.38 3.27
CA LEU A 113 17.98 9.96 2.41
C LEU A 113 18.15 10.83 1.16
N ARG A 114 17.08 11.47 0.69
CA ARG A 114 17.13 12.35 -0.48
C ARG A 114 16.13 13.51 -0.39
N ALA A 115 16.43 14.61 -1.07
CA ALA A 115 15.47 15.70 -1.23
C ALA A 115 14.26 15.25 -2.06
N PRO A 116 13.06 15.84 -1.80
CA PRO A 116 11.88 15.63 -2.63
C PRO A 116 12.10 16.18 -4.03
N ARG A 117 11.60 15.45 -5.04
CA ARG A 117 11.60 15.87 -6.44
C ARG A 117 10.24 16.48 -6.79
N ARG A 118 10.19 17.24 -7.87
CA ARG A 118 8.91 17.78 -8.37
C ARG A 118 7.98 16.62 -8.71
N TRP A 119 6.69 16.81 -8.41
CA TRP A 119 5.59 15.88 -8.69
C TRP A 119 5.55 14.61 -7.83
N GLU A 120 6.27 14.59 -6.71
CA GLU A 120 6.16 13.50 -5.74
C GLU A 120 5.02 13.74 -4.74
N VAL A 121 4.29 12.68 -4.41
CA VAL A 121 3.22 12.71 -3.41
C VAL A 121 3.85 12.60 -2.02
N ILE A 122 3.43 13.48 -1.11
CA ILE A 122 3.89 13.53 0.27
C ILE A 122 2.68 13.31 1.18
N VAL A 123 2.83 12.42 2.16
CA VAL A 123 1.81 12.07 3.15
C VAL A 123 2.43 12.29 4.52
N PHE A 124 1.69 12.92 5.44
CA PHE A 124 2.12 13.24 6.81
C PHE A 124 1.44 12.32 7.82
#